data_AF-A0AAD5WGV9-F1
#
_entry.id   AF-A0AAD5WGV9-F1
#
_cell.length_a   1.000
_cell.length_b   1.000
_cell.length_c   1.000
_cell.angle_alpha   90.00
_cell.angle_beta   90.00
_cell.angle_gamma   90.00
#
_symmetry.space_group_name_H-M   'P 1'
#
loop_
_entity.id
_entity.type
_entity.pdbx_description
1 polymer ?
#
loop_
_entity_poly.entity_id
_entity_poly.type
_entity_poly.pdbx_seq_one_letter_code
_entity_poly.pdbx_strand_id
1 'polypeptide(L)'
;MKVSETVVDRLIEQKDYATAFMFAREQRDLLDRVTEKYIAEQLSASQLFLSLVSTANFEQLIDTFPRQQWSRIFALILSRTDRALMVHYMRKMALKWYSEKESDMLPAALAAIVAQDVELLLHASRLYSSDERLAQAIVLRNATGAVVNEEYETLLCTYCEKLIAGGVVDVAWRLLSSFDTKNERLLSLRHSLYFICGGEERTMTKEPTNPRSAHIQAISNSISFSLRQQRNTPFHQSTTPRSGSLTSAAYNQRPPPLQTTNSFTCASNGL
;
A
#
# COMPACT_ATOMS: atom_id res chain seq x y z
N MET A 1 19.38 45.99 -12.20
CA MET A 1 19.08 44.94 -11.20
C MET A 1 20.17 44.77 -10.13
N LYS A 2 21.48 44.96 -10.40
CA LYS A 2 22.55 44.77 -9.38
C LYS A 2 22.56 45.75 -8.19
N VAL A 3 21.92 46.92 -8.31
CA VAL A 3 21.96 47.95 -7.24
C VAL A 3 21.08 47.54 -6.05
N SER A 4 19.92 46.92 -6.29
CA SER A 4 19.02 46.47 -5.22
C SER A 4 19.64 45.36 -4.37
N GLU A 5 20.38 44.43 -4.99
CA GLU A 5 21.13 43.38 -4.29
C GLU A 5 22.16 43.96 -3.30
N THR A 6 22.97 44.93 -3.74
CA THR A 6 24.01 45.53 -2.88
C THR A 6 23.45 46.32 -1.70
N VAL A 7 22.25 46.91 -1.85
CA VAL A 7 21.57 47.65 -0.78
C VAL A 7 21.00 46.67 0.25
N VAL A 8 20.35 45.60 -0.21
CA VAL A 8 19.82 44.55 0.67
C VAL A 8 20.94 43.88 1.46
N ASP A 9 22.07 43.56 0.83
CA ASP A 9 23.21 42.93 1.50
C ASP A 9 23.79 43.82 2.63
N ARG A 10 23.90 45.14 2.40
CA ARG A 10 24.30 46.09 3.47
C ARG A 10 23.28 46.18 4.60
N LEU A 11 21.99 46.15 4.29
CA LEU A 11 20.93 46.20 5.32
C LEU A 11 20.94 44.93 6.18
N ILE A 12 21.20 43.77 5.59
CA ILE A 12 21.39 42.51 6.31
C ILE A 12 22.62 42.60 7.24
N GLU A 13 23.75 43.11 6.75
CA GLU A 13 24.96 43.30 7.57
C GLU A 13 24.72 44.24 8.77
N GLN A 14 23.88 45.27 8.58
CA GLN A 14 23.48 46.20 9.64
C GLN A 14 22.37 45.67 10.55
N LYS A 15 21.85 44.46 10.30
CA LYS A 15 20.72 43.83 10.99
C LYS A 15 19.40 44.62 10.91
N ASP A 16 19.26 45.49 9.92
CA ASP A 16 18.01 46.19 9.65
C ASP A 16 17.12 45.34 8.74
N TYR A 17 16.61 44.23 9.30
CA TYR A 17 15.77 43.30 8.56
C TYR A 17 14.44 43.89 8.13
N ALA A 18 13.86 44.80 8.92
CA ALA A 18 12.59 45.43 8.58
C ALA A 18 12.67 46.20 7.26
N THR A 19 13.72 47.02 7.12
CA THR A 19 13.97 47.77 5.88
C THR A 19 14.39 46.83 4.75
N ALA A 20 15.21 45.81 5.02
CA ALA A 20 15.59 44.80 4.03
C ALA A 20 14.36 44.06 3.45
N PHE A 21 13.41 43.65 4.29
CA PHE A 21 12.15 43.03 3.86
C PHE A 21 11.29 43.96 3.00
N MET A 22 11.23 45.25 3.34
CA MET A 22 10.50 46.25 2.55
C MET A 22 11.08 46.42 1.15
N PHE A 23 12.41 46.44 1.03
CA PHE A 23 13.09 46.50 -0.27
C PHE A 23 12.97 45.20 -1.07
N ALA A 24 12.94 44.06 -0.40
CA ALA A 24 12.84 42.74 -1.03
C ALA A 24 11.41 42.34 -1.40
N ARG A 25 10.38 43.08 -0.98
CA ARG A 25 8.95 42.70 -1.08
C ARG A 25 8.51 42.26 -2.49
N GLU A 26 9.04 42.90 -3.53
CA GLU A 26 8.64 42.66 -4.92
C GLU A 26 9.56 41.68 -5.66
N GLN A 27 10.68 41.26 -5.04
CA GLN A 27 11.68 40.37 -5.63
C GLN A 27 11.83 39.11 -4.78
N ARG A 28 11.25 38.01 -5.26
CA ARG A 28 11.19 36.73 -4.54
C ARG A 28 12.57 36.23 -4.11
N ASP A 29 13.54 36.27 -5.03
CA ASP A 29 14.91 35.82 -4.77
C ASP A 29 15.60 36.61 -3.64
N LEU A 30 15.35 37.93 -3.57
CA LEU A 30 15.87 38.76 -2.48
C LEU A 30 15.14 38.50 -1.17
N LEU A 31 13.82 38.28 -1.24
CA LEU A 31 13.00 37.99 -0.06
C LEU A 31 13.45 36.70 0.61
N ASP A 32 13.71 35.66 -0.19
CA ASP A 32 14.21 34.38 0.29
C ASP A 32 15.59 34.56 0.94
N ARG A 33 16.49 35.31 0.30
CA ARG A 33 17.84 35.58 0.84
C ARG A 33 17.83 36.39 2.15
N VAL A 34 16.99 37.41 2.27
CA VAL A 34 16.81 38.17 3.52
C VAL A 34 16.24 37.25 4.60
N THR A 35 15.30 36.38 4.23
CA THR A 35 14.65 35.47 5.17
C THR A 35 15.61 34.42 5.69
N GLU A 36 16.42 33.79 4.84
CA GLU A 36 17.44 32.84 5.27
C GLU A 36 18.38 33.45 6.30
N LYS A 37 18.82 34.71 6.07
CA LYS A 37 19.68 35.44 6.99
C LYS A 37 18.98 35.82 8.29
N TYR A 38 17.71 36.21 8.21
CA TYR A 38 16.89 36.52 9.38
C TYR A 38 16.61 35.29 10.25
N ILE A 39 16.26 34.16 9.62
CA ILE A 39 16.02 32.87 10.29
C ILE A 39 17.29 32.32 10.94
N ALA A 40 18.46 32.59 10.37
CA ALA A 40 19.74 32.21 10.96
C ALA A 40 20.06 32.95 12.26
N GLU A 41 19.35 34.04 12.59
CA GLU A 41 19.46 34.67 13.91
C GLU A 41 18.68 33.89 14.98
N GLN A 42 19.05 34.05 16.25
CA GLN A 42 18.33 33.45 17.38
C GLN A 42 16.99 34.17 17.61
N LEU A 43 16.02 33.90 16.73
CA LEU A 43 14.68 34.44 16.80
C LEU A 43 13.86 33.77 17.91
N SER A 44 12.89 34.51 18.45
CA SER A 44 11.84 33.91 19.27
C SER A 44 10.96 32.98 18.42
N ALA A 45 10.36 31.96 19.04
CA ALA A 45 9.54 30.96 18.35
C ALA A 45 8.39 31.59 17.52
N SER A 46 7.79 32.69 18.00
CA SER A 46 6.73 33.40 17.28
C SER A 46 7.25 34.14 16.05
N GLN A 47 8.43 34.75 16.11
CA GLN A 47 9.04 35.44 14.97
C GLN A 47 9.50 34.45 13.91
N LEU A 48 10.11 33.34 14.31
CA LEU A 48 10.50 32.24 13.41
C LEU A 48 9.27 31.65 12.69
N PHE A 49 8.18 31.44 13.42
CA PHE A 49 6.94 30.96 12.81
C PHE A 49 6.39 31.94 11.76
N LEU A 50 6.32 33.23 12.10
CA LEU A 50 5.81 34.25 11.18
C LEU A 50 6.70 34.39 9.93
N SER A 51 8.03 34.32 10.08
CA SER A 51 8.96 34.40 8.94
C SER A 51 8.89 33.17 8.03
N LEU A 52 8.71 31.97 8.59
CA LEU A 52 8.53 30.75 7.81
C LEU A 52 7.18 30.73 7.07
N VAL A 53 6.12 31.22 7.71
CA VAL A 53 4.79 31.31 7.08
C VAL A 53 4.77 32.39 6.00
N SER A 54 5.43 33.52 6.19
CA SER A 54 5.46 34.61 5.20
C SER A 54 6.24 34.23 3.95
N THR A 55 7.27 33.39 4.07
CA THR A 55 8.05 32.89 2.94
C THR A 55 7.56 31.58 2.35
N ALA A 56 6.48 31.02 2.89
CA ALA A 56 5.98 29.71 2.50
C ALA A 56 7.04 28.59 2.57
N ASN A 57 8.04 28.73 3.46
CA ASN A 57 9.06 27.72 3.71
C ASN A 57 8.49 26.64 4.64
N PHE A 58 7.52 25.89 4.12
CA PHE A 58 6.85 24.82 4.86
C PHE A 58 7.79 23.67 5.21
N GLU A 59 8.86 23.47 4.44
CA GLU A 59 9.83 22.40 4.73
C GLU A 59 10.49 22.60 6.10
N GLN A 60 11.04 23.78 6.35
CA GLN A 60 11.68 24.10 7.61
C GLN A 60 10.65 24.25 8.74
N LEU A 61 9.43 24.70 8.42
CA LEU A 61 8.34 24.75 9.38
C LEU A 61 7.97 23.35 9.89
N ILE A 62 7.87 22.36 9.00
CA ILE A 62 7.58 20.97 9.39
C ILE A 62 8.68 20.43 10.31
N ASP A 63 9.93 20.79 10.07
CA ASP A 63 11.07 20.29 10.83
C ASP A 63 11.19 20.95 12.22
N THR A 64 10.82 22.21 12.36
CA THR A 64 11.03 23.00 13.58
C THR A 64 9.81 23.14 14.49
N PHE A 65 8.60 23.05 13.94
CA PHE A 65 7.39 23.38 14.68
C PHE A 65 6.96 22.24 15.62
N PRO A 66 6.48 22.57 16.84
CA PRO A 66 6.12 21.57 17.84
C PRO A 66 4.94 20.70 17.40
N ARG A 67 5.11 19.38 17.52
CA ARG A 67 4.09 18.39 17.17
C ARG A 67 2.78 18.56 17.94
N GLN A 68 2.82 19.04 19.19
CA GLN A 68 1.60 19.26 19.99
C GLN A 68 0.63 20.26 19.35
N GLN A 69 1.15 21.10 18.44
CA GLN A 69 0.38 22.08 17.68
C GLN A 69 0.22 21.68 16.20
N TRP A 70 0.34 20.38 15.89
CA TRP A 70 0.32 19.85 14.52
C TRP A 70 -0.88 20.35 13.70
N SER A 71 -2.05 20.49 14.33
CA SER A 71 -3.29 20.91 13.67
C SER A 71 -3.18 22.30 13.06
N ARG A 72 -2.37 23.19 13.64
CA ARG A 72 -2.12 24.54 13.11
C ARG A 72 -1.30 24.48 11.82
N ILE A 73 -0.20 23.73 11.81
CA ILE A 73 0.61 23.55 10.58
C ILE A 73 -0.24 22.87 9.51
N PHE A 74 -1.00 21.85 9.90
CA PHE A 74 -1.86 21.10 9.01
C PHE A 74 -2.85 22.03 8.29
N ALA A 75 -3.56 22.88 9.04
CA ALA A 75 -4.47 23.88 8.49
C ALA A 75 -3.76 24.91 7.60
N LEU A 76 -2.52 25.32 7.95
CA LEU A 76 -1.75 26.24 7.13
C LEU A 76 -1.38 25.62 5.78
N ILE A 77 -0.87 24.39 5.76
CA ILE A 77 -0.54 23.69 4.51
C ILE A 77 -1.80 23.54 3.66
N LEU A 78 -2.90 23.06 4.24
CA LEU A 78 -4.17 22.91 3.52
C LEU A 78 -4.70 24.22 2.92
N SER A 79 -4.49 25.36 3.59
CA SER A 79 -5.02 26.66 3.14
C SER A 79 -4.10 27.44 2.20
N ARG A 80 -2.81 27.12 2.17
CA ARG A 80 -1.79 27.94 1.48
C ARG A 80 -1.03 27.22 0.38
N THR A 81 -1.24 25.92 0.19
CA THR A 81 -0.50 25.14 -0.81
C THR A 81 -1.45 24.57 -1.87
N ASP A 82 -0.92 24.40 -3.09
CA ASP A 82 -1.64 23.65 -4.12
C ASP A 82 -1.65 22.14 -3.80
N ARG A 83 -2.40 21.37 -4.57
CA ARG A 83 -2.56 19.93 -4.33
C ARG A 83 -1.23 19.15 -4.38
N ALA A 84 -0.31 19.51 -5.26
CA ALA A 84 0.94 18.77 -5.43
C ALA A 84 1.89 19.02 -4.25
N LEU A 85 2.05 20.30 -3.88
CA LEU A 85 2.85 20.69 -2.72
C LEU A 85 2.23 20.20 -1.41
N MET A 86 0.90 20.25 -1.28
CA MET A 86 0.18 19.72 -0.14
C MET A 86 0.50 18.23 0.08
N VAL A 87 0.39 17.40 -0.97
CA VAL A 87 0.71 15.97 -0.88
C VAL A 87 2.17 15.76 -0.48
N HIS A 88 3.10 16.52 -1.06
CA HIS A 88 4.51 16.45 -0.72
C HIS A 88 4.78 16.79 0.76
N TYR A 89 4.27 17.92 1.24
CA TYR A 89 4.45 18.35 2.62
C TYR A 89 3.78 17.41 3.62
N MET A 90 2.56 16.94 3.34
CA MET A 90 1.86 15.99 4.20
C MET A 90 2.60 14.65 4.28
N ARG A 91 3.22 14.18 3.20
CA ARG A 91 4.08 12.99 3.24
C ARG A 91 5.30 13.22 4.15
N LYS A 92 5.98 14.37 4.02
CA LYS A 92 7.12 14.73 4.89
C LYS A 92 6.71 14.76 6.37
N MET A 93 5.56 15.37 6.68
CA MET A 93 5.00 15.40 8.04
C MET A 93 4.72 14.00 8.59
N ALA A 94 4.05 13.16 7.79
CA ALA A 94 3.71 11.79 8.19
C ALA A 94 4.96 10.98 8.52
N LEU A 95 6.00 11.06 7.67
CA LEU A 95 7.29 10.41 7.88
C LEU A 95 7.97 10.89 9.16
N LYS A 96 8.05 12.21 9.35
CA LYS A 96 8.67 12.81 10.53
C LYS A 96 7.99 12.34 11.82
N TRP A 97 6.67 12.51 11.93
CA TRP A 97 5.93 12.18 13.14
C TRP A 97 5.87 10.67 13.41
N TYR A 98 5.88 9.85 12.37
CA TYR A 98 6.04 8.41 12.53
C TYR A 98 7.42 8.05 13.10
N SER A 99 8.50 8.70 12.64
CA SER A 99 9.86 8.41 13.07
C SER A 99 10.16 8.78 14.53
N GLU A 100 9.43 9.74 15.09
CA GLU A 100 9.58 10.21 16.48
C GLU A 100 9.08 9.19 17.53
N LYS A 101 8.44 8.09 17.11
CA LYS A 101 7.99 6.95 17.97
C LYS A 101 7.19 7.36 19.22
N GLU A 102 6.46 8.46 19.16
CA GLU A 102 5.59 8.90 20.26
C GLU A 102 4.28 8.11 20.32
N SER A 103 3.57 8.21 21.46
CA SER A 103 2.33 7.46 21.73
C SER A 103 1.15 7.85 20.82
N ASP A 104 1.05 9.11 20.40
CA ASP A 104 -0.05 9.59 19.57
C ASP A 104 0.30 9.57 18.07
N MET A 105 -0.12 8.52 17.37
CA MET A 105 0.13 8.37 15.92
C MET A 105 -0.98 8.97 15.03
N LEU A 106 -2.05 9.51 15.61
CA LEU A 106 -3.17 10.08 14.86
C LEU A 106 -2.72 11.20 13.90
N PRO A 107 -1.83 12.14 14.28
CA PRO A 107 -1.38 13.20 13.37
C PRO A 107 -0.65 12.63 12.14
N ALA A 108 0.16 11.59 12.33
CA ALA A 108 0.89 10.92 11.25
C ALA A 108 -0.07 10.21 10.30
N ALA A 109 -1.09 9.52 10.83
CA ALA A 109 -2.10 8.84 10.03
C ALA A 109 -2.94 9.83 9.20
N LEU A 110 -3.35 10.96 9.79
CA LEU A 110 -4.09 12.01 9.07
C LEU A 110 -3.25 12.64 7.96
N ALA A 111 -1.96 12.92 8.22
CA ALA A 111 -1.05 13.41 7.20
C ALA A 111 -0.86 12.39 6.07
N ALA A 112 -0.73 11.09 6.39
CA ALA A 112 -0.65 10.03 5.39
C ALA A 112 -1.91 9.92 4.51
N ILE A 113 -3.10 10.10 5.10
CA ILE A 113 -4.39 10.13 4.37
C ILE A 113 -4.40 11.27 3.35
N VAL A 114 -4.03 12.49 3.76
CA VAL A 114 -3.99 13.64 2.85
C VAL A 114 -2.90 13.48 1.78
N ALA A 115 -1.78 12.85 2.14
CA ALA A 115 -0.72 12.50 1.20
C ALA A 115 -1.09 11.35 0.24
N GLN A 116 -2.25 10.72 0.43
CA GLN A 116 -2.71 9.57 -0.35
C GLN A 116 -1.72 8.41 -0.30
N ASP A 117 -1.10 8.22 0.87
CA ASP A 117 0.01 7.29 1.08
C ASP A 117 -0.46 6.12 1.96
N VAL A 118 -0.85 5.02 1.29
CA VAL A 118 -1.40 3.83 1.96
C VAL A 118 -0.35 3.16 2.85
N GLU A 119 0.91 3.13 2.43
CA GLU A 119 2.00 2.52 3.19
C GLU A 119 2.24 3.28 4.50
N LEU A 120 2.36 4.60 4.43
CA LEU A 120 2.50 5.43 5.63
C LEU A 120 1.28 5.36 6.53
N LEU A 121 0.07 5.29 5.96
CA LEU A 121 -1.15 5.10 6.74
C LEU A 121 -1.10 3.77 7.50
N LEU A 122 -0.76 2.66 6.84
CA LEU A 122 -0.65 1.36 7.49
C LEU A 122 0.36 1.41 8.63
N HIS A 123 1.51 2.05 8.45
CA HIS A 123 2.53 2.19 9.48
C HIS A 123 2.11 3.10 10.65
N ALA A 124 1.48 4.23 10.37
CA ALA A 124 1.00 5.15 11.41
C ALA A 124 -0.17 4.55 12.21
N SER A 125 -1.02 3.74 11.58
CA SER A 125 -2.18 3.12 12.22
C SER A 125 -1.84 1.83 12.99
N ARG A 126 -0.58 1.56 13.35
CA ARG A 126 -0.16 0.32 14.05
C ARG A 126 -0.82 0.07 15.41
N LEU A 127 -1.40 1.09 16.03
CA LEU A 127 -2.16 0.96 17.28
C LEU A 127 -3.52 0.30 17.10
N TYR A 128 -4.05 0.28 15.88
CA TYR A 128 -5.31 -0.37 15.54
C TYR A 128 -5.10 -1.83 15.15
N SER A 129 -6.17 -2.63 15.21
CA SER A 129 -6.15 -4.01 14.74
C SER A 129 -5.82 -4.07 13.24
N SER A 130 -5.29 -5.22 12.77
CA SER A 130 -4.98 -5.41 11.34
C SER A 130 -6.20 -5.21 10.44
N ASP A 131 -7.39 -5.58 10.91
CA ASP A 131 -8.64 -5.46 10.16
C ASP A 131 -9.09 -3.98 10.05
N GLU A 132 -8.96 -3.19 11.12
CA GLU A 132 -9.23 -1.74 11.11
C GLU A 132 -8.24 -0.98 10.22
N ARG A 133 -6.95 -1.31 10.33
CA ARG A 133 -5.87 -0.74 9.49
C ARG A 133 -6.17 -0.99 8.00
N LEU A 134 -6.51 -2.22 7.66
CA LEU A 134 -6.85 -2.59 6.30
C LEU A 134 -8.13 -1.89 5.83
N ALA A 135 -9.17 -1.80 6.67
CA ALA A 135 -10.40 -1.10 6.32
C ALA A 135 -10.14 0.37 5.97
N GLN A 136 -9.33 1.08 6.78
CA GLN A 136 -8.91 2.45 6.49
C GLN A 136 -8.15 2.54 5.16
N ALA A 137 -7.22 1.61 4.90
CA ALA A 137 -6.44 1.56 3.67
C ALA A 137 -7.31 1.26 2.42
N ILE A 138 -8.29 0.35 2.53
CA ILE A 138 -9.26 0.07 1.46
C ILE A 138 -10.07 1.33 1.12
N VAL A 139 -10.57 2.03 2.15
CA VAL A 139 -11.32 3.29 1.96
C VAL A 139 -10.45 4.34 1.27
N LEU A 140 -9.22 4.55 1.73
CA LEU A 140 -8.29 5.50 1.12
C LEU A 140 -8.02 5.15 -0.35
N ARG A 141 -7.67 3.88 -0.63
CA ARG A 141 -7.40 3.41 -1.98
C ARG A 141 -8.60 3.61 -2.89
N ASN A 142 -9.81 3.26 -2.45
CA ASN A 142 -11.01 3.39 -3.27
C ASN A 142 -11.38 4.86 -3.53
N ALA A 143 -11.12 5.75 -2.58
CA ALA A 143 -11.41 7.18 -2.74
C ALA A 143 -10.39 7.91 -3.63
N THR A 144 -9.13 7.46 -3.65
CA THR A 144 -8.00 8.21 -4.25
C THR A 144 -7.31 7.50 -5.42
N GLY A 145 -7.47 6.19 -5.55
CA GLY A 145 -6.68 5.38 -6.47
C GLY A 145 -5.22 5.21 -6.04
N ALA A 146 -4.90 5.43 -4.76
CA ALA A 146 -3.54 5.34 -4.24
C ALA A 146 -2.87 3.99 -4.55
N VAL A 147 -1.57 4.05 -4.86
CA VAL A 147 -0.73 2.86 -5.08
C VAL A 147 -0.55 2.14 -3.75
N VAL A 148 -0.54 0.81 -3.80
CA VAL A 148 -0.42 -0.05 -2.63
C VAL A 148 0.87 -0.87 -2.68
N ASN A 149 1.34 -1.29 -1.51
CA ASN A 149 2.57 -2.06 -1.32
C ASN A 149 2.27 -3.53 -0.94
N GLU A 150 3.33 -4.31 -0.74
CA GLU A 150 3.26 -5.73 -0.37
C GLU A 150 2.62 -5.96 1.02
N GLU A 151 2.80 -5.04 1.98
CA GLU A 151 2.15 -5.12 3.30
C GLU A 151 0.63 -5.06 3.15
N TYR A 152 0.13 -4.12 2.35
CA TYR A 152 -1.29 -4.02 2.04
C TYR A 152 -1.83 -5.31 1.41
N GLU A 153 -1.12 -5.87 0.43
CA GLU A 153 -1.53 -7.11 -0.25
C GLU A 153 -1.57 -8.30 0.71
N THR A 154 -0.62 -8.39 1.63
CA THR A 154 -0.55 -9.45 2.64
C THR A 154 -1.72 -9.36 3.62
N LEU A 155 -2.03 -8.15 4.08
CA LEU A 155 -3.19 -7.88 4.94
C LEU A 155 -4.50 -8.20 4.20
N LEU A 156 -4.62 -7.76 2.94
CA LEU A 156 -5.78 -8.03 2.10
C LEU A 156 -6.01 -9.53 1.90
N CYS A 157 -4.95 -10.29 1.64
CA CYS A 157 -5.04 -11.74 1.49
C CYS A 157 -5.57 -12.40 2.78
N THR A 158 -4.98 -12.06 3.92
CA THR A 158 -5.37 -12.60 5.23
C THR A 158 -6.83 -12.24 5.56
N TYR A 159 -7.25 -11.02 5.24
CA TYR A 159 -8.62 -10.56 5.45
C TYR A 159 -9.62 -11.30 4.54
N CYS A 160 -9.28 -11.52 3.27
CA CYS A 160 -10.11 -12.31 2.37
C CYS A 160 -10.27 -13.76 2.87
N GLU A 161 -9.21 -14.37 3.38
CA GLU A 161 -9.27 -15.71 3.99
C GLU A 161 -10.21 -15.74 5.20
N LYS A 162 -10.17 -14.72 6.07
CA LYS A 162 -11.14 -14.57 7.17
C LYS A 162 -12.57 -14.44 6.69
N LEU A 163 -12.82 -13.63 5.66
CA LEU A 163 -14.17 -13.45 5.08
C LEU A 163 -14.71 -14.76 4.50
N ILE A 164 -13.86 -15.54 3.83
CA ILE A 164 -14.21 -16.86 3.29
C ILE A 164 -14.53 -17.84 4.43
N ALA A 165 -13.69 -17.89 5.46
CA ALA A 165 -13.94 -18.73 6.64
C ALA A 165 -15.23 -18.34 7.38
N GLY A 166 -15.58 -17.05 7.38
CA GLY A 166 -16.83 -16.52 7.91
C GLY A 166 -18.05 -16.71 7.00
N GLY A 167 -17.90 -17.35 5.83
CA GLY A 167 -19.00 -17.62 4.91
C GLY A 167 -19.42 -16.43 4.04
N VAL A 168 -18.69 -15.31 4.07
CA VAL A 168 -19.03 -14.07 3.36
C VAL A 168 -18.23 -13.93 2.05
N VAL A 169 -18.26 -14.98 1.24
CA VAL A 169 -17.41 -15.12 0.03
C VAL A 169 -17.68 -14.01 -1.00
N ASP A 170 -18.93 -13.58 -1.16
CA ASP A 170 -19.30 -12.53 -2.11
C ASP A 170 -18.69 -11.15 -1.76
N VAL A 171 -18.35 -10.91 -0.49
CA VAL A 171 -17.64 -9.69 -0.08
C VAL A 171 -16.15 -9.80 -0.44
N ALA A 172 -15.53 -10.96 -0.20
CA ALA A 172 -14.14 -11.20 -0.60
C ALA A 172 -13.96 -11.07 -2.13
N TRP A 173 -14.91 -11.60 -2.91
CA TRP A 173 -14.92 -11.44 -4.37
C TRP A 173 -15.00 -9.96 -4.79
N ARG A 174 -15.93 -9.19 -4.21
CA ARG A 174 -16.07 -7.76 -4.54
C ARG A 174 -14.79 -6.96 -4.23
N LEU A 175 -14.10 -7.30 -3.15
CA LEU A 175 -12.83 -6.66 -2.79
C LEU A 175 -11.69 -6.98 -3.78
N LEU A 176 -11.61 -8.22 -4.28
CA LEU A 176 -10.50 -8.65 -5.13
C LEU A 176 -10.75 -8.53 -6.63
N SER A 177 -12.00 -8.54 -7.08
CA SER A 177 -12.35 -8.55 -8.51
C SER A 177 -11.74 -7.39 -9.30
N SER A 178 -11.76 -6.18 -8.74
CA SER A 178 -11.24 -4.95 -9.35
C SER A 178 -9.85 -4.54 -8.85
N PHE A 179 -9.22 -5.37 -8.01
CA PHE A 179 -7.92 -5.06 -7.45
C PHE A 179 -6.82 -5.40 -8.47
N ASP A 180 -6.01 -4.45 -8.92
CA ASP A 180 -4.87 -4.77 -9.76
C ASP A 180 -3.67 -5.20 -8.90
N THR A 181 -3.09 -6.36 -9.18
CA THR A 181 -1.97 -6.92 -8.41
C THR A 181 -1.15 -7.89 -9.25
N LYS A 182 0.14 -7.95 -8.95
CA LYS A 182 1.07 -8.94 -9.52
C LYS A 182 1.28 -10.14 -8.58
N ASN A 183 0.67 -10.11 -7.40
CA ASN A 183 0.85 -11.13 -6.38
C ASN A 183 0.13 -12.43 -6.76
N GLU A 184 0.90 -13.48 -7.00
CA GLU A 184 0.38 -14.78 -7.42
C GLU A 184 -0.64 -15.37 -6.44
N ARG A 185 -0.49 -15.14 -5.13
CA ARG A 185 -1.43 -15.65 -4.13
C ARG A 185 -2.78 -14.97 -4.26
N LEU A 186 -2.80 -13.64 -4.40
CA LEU A 186 -4.04 -12.88 -4.60
C LEU A 186 -4.68 -13.18 -5.97
N LEU A 187 -3.89 -13.37 -7.01
CA LEU A 187 -4.37 -13.79 -8.33
C LEU A 187 -5.00 -15.18 -8.27
N SER A 188 -4.34 -16.13 -7.61
CA SER A 188 -4.89 -17.48 -7.40
C SER A 188 -6.16 -17.45 -6.55
N LEU A 189 -6.21 -16.62 -5.51
CA LEU A 189 -7.38 -16.47 -4.65
C LEU A 189 -8.57 -15.89 -5.43
N ARG A 190 -8.31 -14.87 -6.26
CA ARG A 190 -9.32 -14.29 -7.16
C ARG A 190 -9.86 -15.31 -8.14
N HIS A 191 -9.00 -16.11 -8.76
CA HIS A 191 -9.42 -17.20 -9.64
C HIS A 191 -10.33 -18.19 -8.91
N SER A 192 -9.96 -18.66 -7.73
CA SER A 192 -10.82 -19.55 -6.92
C SER A 192 -12.16 -18.90 -6.57
N LEU A 193 -12.15 -17.63 -6.14
CA LEU A 193 -13.37 -16.89 -5.78
C LEU A 193 -14.32 -16.74 -6.96
N TYR A 194 -13.81 -16.51 -8.17
CA TYR A 194 -14.62 -16.45 -9.38
C TYR A 194 -15.47 -17.71 -9.58
N PHE A 195 -14.88 -18.90 -9.44
CA PHE A 195 -15.62 -20.17 -9.57
C PHE A 195 -16.59 -20.38 -8.41
N ILE A 196 -16.17 -20.09 -7.17
CA ILE A 196 -17.05 -20.25 -5.99
C ILE A 196 -18.27 -19.33 -6.11
N CYS A 197 -18.08 -18.12 -6.66
CA CYS A 197 -19.16 -17.18 -6.89
C CYS A 197 -20.00 -17.50 -8.15
N GLY A 198 -19.78 -18.62 -8.84
CA GLY A 198 -20.62 -19.07 -9.97
C GLY A 198 -20.12 -18.65 -11.36
N GLY A 199 -18.86 -18.24 -11.49
CA GLY A 199 -18.24 -17.93 -12.77
C GLY A 199 -18.87 -16.74 -13.50
N GLU A 200 -18.80 -16.76 -14.84
CA GLU A 200 -19.25 -15.64 -15.69
C GLU A 200 -20.73 -15.34 -15.49
N GLU A 201 -21.56 -16.37 -15.32
CA GLU A 201 -23.02 -16.28 -15.20
C GLU A 201 -23.45 -15.39 -14.02
N ARG A 202 -22.74 -15.46 -12.89
CA ARG A 202 -23.10 -14.72 -11.67
C ARG A 202 -22.20 -13.51 -11.42
N THR A 203 -20.93 -13.56 -11.83
CA THR A 203 -20.00 -12.45 -11.62
C THR A 203 -20.12 -11.38 -12.71
N MET A 204 -20.66 -11.71 -13.89
CA MET A 204 -20.74 -10.82 -15.07
C MET A 204 -19.37 -10.28 -15.50
N THR A 205 -18.31 -11.01 -15.19
CA THR A 205 -16.92 -10.65 -15.52
C THR A 205 -16.25 -11.80 -16.25
N LYS A 206 -15.27 -11.48 -17.09
CA LYS A 206 -14.43 -12.49 -17.74
C LYS A 206 -13.61 -13.24 -16.70
N GLU A 207 -13.31 -14.50 -16.99
CA GLU A 207 -12.46 -15.32 -16.12
C GLU A 207 -11.11 -14.61 -15.86
N PRO A 208 -10.72 -14.42 -14.59
CA PRO A 208 -9.46 -13.80 -14.24
C PRO A 208 -8.28 -14.73 -14.57
N THR A 209 -7.11 -14.16 -14.84
CA THR A 209 -5.90 -14.93 -15.15
C THR A 209 -5.53 -15.88 -14.01
N ASN A 210 -5.38 -17.16 -14.32
CA ASN A 210 -4.86 -18.16 -13.38
C ASN A 210 -3.32 -18.16 -13.42
N PRO A 211 -2.61 -17.77 -12.35
CA PRO A 211 -1.14 -17.79 -12.35
C PRO A 211 -0.57 -19.21 -12.44
N ARG A 212 -1.30 -20.23 -11.95
CA ARG A 212 -0.84 -21.63 -11.95
C ARG A 212 -0.92 -22.29 -13.33
N SER A 213 -1.74 -21.79 -14.24
CA SER A 213 -1.85 -22.38 -15.59
C SER A 213 -0.56 -22.21 -16.39
N ALA A 214 0.13 -21.07 -16.23
CA ALA A 214 1.44 -20.84 -16.84
C ALA A 214 2.51 -21.79 -16.29
N HIS A 215 2.53 -22.03 -14.97
CA HIS A 215 3.48 -22.95 -14.35
C HIS A 215 3.23 -24.41 -14.76
N ILE A 216 1.96 -24.82 -14.80
CA ILE A 216 1.56 -26.16 -15.27
C ILE A 216 1.91 -26.34 -16.75
N GLN A 217 1.71 -25.32 -17.60
CA GLN A 217 2.12 -25.36 -19.00
C GLN A 217 3.65 -25.43 -19.16
N ALA A 218 4.42 -24.69 -18.37
CA ALA A 218 5.88 -24.75 -18.39
C ALA A 218 6.40 -26.15 -17.97
N ILE A 219 5.79 -26.75 -16.95
CA ILE A 219 6.10 -28.13 -16.52
C ILE A 219 5.68 -29.13 -17.61
N SER A 220 4.49 -28.99 -18.19
CA SER A 220 4.03 -29.87 -19.27
C SER A 220 4.96 -29.79 -20.48
N ASN A 221 5.42 -28.60 -20.84
CA ASN A 221 6.36 -28.38 -21.94
C ASN A 221 7.74 -28.96 -21.65
N SER A 222 8.26 -28.87 -20.41
CA SER A 222 9.56 -29.44 -20.03
C SER A 222 9.54 -30.97 -19.94
N ILE A 223 8.43 -31.55 -19.46
CA ILE A 223 8.18 -33.00 -19.48
C ILE A 223 8.08 -33.49 -20.93
N SER A 224 7.35 -32.76 -21.79
CA SER A 224 7.21 -33.10 -23.22
C SER A 224 8.54 -33.03 -23.98
N PHE A 225 9.43 -32.10 -23.60
CA PHE A 225 10.77 -32.01 -24.17
C PHE A 225 11.66 -33.19 -23.75
N SER A 226 11.59 -33.58 -22.48
CA SER A 226 12.32 -34.73 -21.92
C SER A 226 11.88 -36.06 -22.55
N LEU A 227 10.58 -36.25 -22.79
CA LEU A 227 10.02 -37.43 -23.44
C LEU A 227 10.41 -37.53 -24.93
N ARG A 228 10.63 -36.41 -25.63
CA ARG A 228 11.12 -36.42 -27.01
C ARG A 228 12.61 -36.74 -27.11
N GLN A 229 13.42 -36.38 -26.11
CA GLN A 229 14.85 -36.77 -26.08
C GLN A 229 15.04 -38.26 -25.77
N GLN A 230 14.18 -38.88 -24.93
CA GLN A 230 14.23 -40.33 -24.70
C GLN A 230 13.73 -41.19 -25.86
N ARG A 231 12.94 -40.64 -26.79
CA ARG A 231 12.42 -41.39 -27.95
C ARG A 231 13.37 -41.44 -29.14
N ASN A 232 14.46 -40.66 -29.12
CA ASN A 232 15.47 -40.59 -30.18
C ASN A 232 16.79 -41.28 -29.81
N THR A 233 16.85 -42.08 -28.75
CA THR A 233 17.97 -43.01 -28.56
C THR A 233 17.71 -44.25 -29.44
N PRO A 234 18.57 -44.55 -30.44
CA PRO A 234 18.41 -45.73 -31.26
C PRO A 234 18.55 -46.98 -30.38
N PHE A 235 17.46 -47.76 -30.30
CA PHE A 235 17.43 -49.07 -29.67
C PHE A 235 18.43 -50.01 -30.36
N HIS A 236 19.49 -50.40 -29.65
CA HIS A 236 20.26 -51.59 -29.98
C HIS A 236 19.41 -52.82 -29.64
N GLN A 237 19.06 -53.59 -30.67
CA GLN A 237 18.47 -54.92 -30.51
C GLN A 237 19.53 -55.90 -30.02
N SER A 238 19.25 -56.58 -28.90
CA SER A 238 19.92 -57.84 -28.53
C SER A 238 18.87 -58.86 -28.08
N THR A 239 18.95 -60.02 -28.70
CA THR A 239 18.09 -61.20 -28.63
C THR A 239 18.16 -61.97 -27.30
N THR A 240 16.97 -62.30 -26.75
CA THR A 240 16.44 -63.53 -26.06
C THR A 240 17.40 -64.60 -25.45
N PRO A 241 17.02 -65.44 -24.44
CA PRO A 241 15.66 -66.00 -24.22
C PRO A 241 15.15 -66.31 -22.77
N ARG A 242 13.81 -66.28 -22.66
CA ARG A 242 12.84 -67.25 -22.06
C ARG A 242 13.14 -67.95 -20.70
N SER A 243 12.25 -67.76 -19.71
CA SER A 243 11.36 -68.81 -19.13
C SER A 243 10.55 -68.28 -17.93
N GLY A 244 9.35 -68.84 -17.70
CA GLY A 244 8.63 -68.74 -16.42
C GLY A 244 7.24 -68.11 -16.49
N SER A 245 6.23 -68.88 -16.08
CA SER A 245 4.79 -68.70 -16.27
C SER A 245 4.03 -68.48 -14.94
N LEU A 246 2.72 -68.14 -15.05
CA LEU A 246 1.62 -68.23 -14.04
C LEU A 246 1.58 -67.04 -13.04
N THR A 247 0.48 -66.43 -12.60
CA THR A 247 -0.98 -66.68 -12.52
C THR A 247 -1.64 -65.36 -12.04
N SER A 248 -2.76 -64.89 -12.60
CA SER A 248 -4.16 -64.95 -12.11
C SER A 248 -4.56 -64.14 -10.84
N ALA A 249 -5.80 -63.65 -10.87
CA ALA A 249 -6.64 -62.98 -9.85
C ALA A 249 -6.36 -61.47 -9.62
N ALA A 250 -7.19 -60.53 -10.08
CA ALA A 250 -8.59 -60.25 -9.71
C ALA A 250 -8.79 -60.04 -8.20
N TYR A 251 -8.88 -58.79 -7.75
CA TYR A 251 -9.80 -58.40 -6.67
C TYR A 251 -10.14 -56.91 -6.77
N ASN A 252 -11.41 -56.68 -7.12
CA ASN A 252 -12.17 -55.47 -6.81
C ASN A 252 -12.06 -55.17 -5.31
N GLN A 253 -11.87 -53.91 -4.93
CA GLN A 253 -12.50 -53.39 -3.71
C GLN A 253 -12.73 -51.88 -3.78
N ARG A 254 -14.02 -51.58 -3.97
CA ARG A 254 -14.72 -50.31 -3.86
C ARG A 254 -14.96 -50.02 -2.37
N PRO A 255 -14.61 -48.85 -1.81
CA PRO A 255 -15.15 -48.45 -0.52
C PRO A 255 -16.61 -47.94 -0.65
N PRO A 256 -17.48 -48.23 0.33
CA PRO A 256 -18.90 -47.90 0.32
C PRO A 256 -19.19 -46.42 0.66
N PRO A 257 -20.41 -45.92 0.34
CA PRO A 257 -20.84 -44.55 0.63
C PRO A 257 -21.56 -44.38 1.99
N LEU A 258 -21.46 -43.15 2.51
CA LEU A 258 -22.42 -42.38 3.33
C LEU A 258 -23.00 -42.98 4.62
N GLN A 259 -22.78 -42.27 5.74
CA GLN A 259 -23.85 -42.01 6.72
C GLN A 259 -23.88 -40.54 7.13
N THR A 260 -24.96 -39.89 6.73
CA THR A 260 -25.54 -38.66 7.26
C THR A 260 -26.09 -38.90 8.67
N THR A 261 -25.74 -38.04 9.63
CA THR A 261 -26.60 -37.76 10.79
C THR A 261 -26.67 -36.26 11.01
N ASN A 262 -27.80 -35.70 10.56
CA ASN A 262 -28.32 -34.43 11.02
C ASN A 262 -28.74 -34.57 12.49
N SER A 263 -28.34 -33.62 13.32
CA SER A 263 -29.14 -33.23 14.48
C SER A 263 -28.98 -31.73 14.70
N PHE A 264 -29.92 -30.99 14.13
CA PHE A 264 -30.27 -29.62 14.50
C PHE A 264 -30.86 -29.65 15.91
N THR A 265 -30.32 -28.83 16.81
CA THR A 265 -31.03 -28.40 18.02
C THR A 265 -30.96 -26.88 18.09
N CYS A 266 -32.08 -26.25 17.72
CA CYS A 266 -32.37 -24.86 18.07
C CYS A 266 -32.52 -24.78 19.60
N ALA A 267 -31.67 -23.98 20.24
CA ALA A 267 -31.97 -23.44 21.57
C ALA A 267 -32.07 -21.92 21.45
N SER A 268 -33.31 -21.48 21.27
CA SER A 268 -33.80 -20.17 21.63
C SER A 268 -33.69 -19.98 23.15
N ASN A 269 -33.06 -18.91 23.60
CA ASN A 269 -33.33 -18.15 24.83
C ASN A 269 -32.51 -16.85 24.67
N GLY A 270 -33.03 -15.63 24.75
CA GLY A 270 -34.18 -15.17 25.51
C GLY A 270 -33.66 -14.25 26.62
N LEU A 271 -33.75 -12.94 26.36
CA LEU A 271 -33.37 -11.76 27.17
C LEU A 271 -31.90 -11.33 27.13
#